data_AF-L9WDZ0-F1
#
_entry.id   AF-L9WDZ0-F1
#
_cell.length_a   1.000
_cell.length_b   1.000
_cell.length_c   1.000
_cell.angle_alpha   90.00
_cell.angle_beta   90.00
_cell.angle_gamma   90.00
#
_symmetry.space_group_name_H-M   'P 1'
#
loop_
_entity.id
_entity.type
_entity.pdbx_description
1 polymer ?
#
loop_
_entity_poly.entity_id
_entity_poly.type
_entity_poly.pdbx_seq_one_letter_code
_entity_poly.pdbx_strand_id
1 'polypeptide(L)'
;MSDDTGAGLSVDEFVDYCQTQAGLLSGRVETMRAEADDLLSEIDTEMAELRGQLEAHTETVEGPDSPSTPAGPDSGDPDIDAFEALEREVKEKQLLVEAKQTRMELFQELAAGYTDLAAELQSSVDDADAALERVVHFEADHDAPAYFEERQTMVEAVTDAQPSIDGE
;
A
#
# COMPACT_ATOMS: atom_id res chain seq x y z
N MET A 1 2.43 20.67 43.44
CA MET A 1 2.84 19.99 42.21
C MET A 1 2.79 18.52 42.53
N SER A 2 1.65 17.89 42.28
CA SER A 2 1.46 16.47 42.58
C SER A 2 2.14 15.65 41.51
N ASP A 3 2.84 14.63 41.96
CA ASP A 3 3.53 13.63 41.17
C ASP A 3 2.47 12.80 40.42
N ASP A 4 2.34 13.01 39.11
CA ASP A 4 1.35 12.37 38.22
C ASP A 4 2.05 11.33 37.32
N THR A 5 3.08 10.68 37.85
CA THR A 5 3.95 9.75 37.11
C THR A 5 3.61 8.27 37.42
N GLY A 6 2.36 7.97 37.80
CA GLY A 6 2.01 6.66 38.37
C GLY A 6 0.56 6.20 38.23
N ALA A 7 -0.24 6.79 37.35
CA ALA A 7 -1.49 6.17 36.91
C ALA A 7 -1.23 5.50 35.57
N GLY A 8 -1.50 4.20 35.45
CA GLY A 8 -1.49 3.51 34.16
C GLY A 8 -2.46 4.17 33.17
N LEU A 9 -2.31 3.87 31.88
CA LEU A 9 -3.21 4.35 30.84
C LEU A 9 -4.67 4.01 31.20
N SER A 10 -5.57 4.97 31.02
CA SER A 10 -7.01 4.83 31.18
C SER A 10 -7.66 4.18 29.95
N VAL A 11 -8.90 3.71 30.10
CA VAL A 11 -9.69 3.18 28.98
C VAL A 11 -9.85 4.21 27.88
N ASP A 12 -10.10 5.48 28.23
CA ASP A 12 -10.22 6.57 27.25
C ASP A 12 -8.94 6.76 26.43
N GLU A 13 -7.76 6.59 27.04
CA GLU A 13 -6.48 6.65 26.32
C GLU A 13 -6.32 5.48 25.33
N PHE A 14 -6.84 4.29 25.64
CA PHE A 14 -6.86 3.17 24.69
C PHE A 14 -7.87 3.37 23.55
N VAL A 15 -9.00 4.02 23.83
CA VAL A 15 -9.96 4.43 22.80
C VAL A 15 -9.32 5.44 21.85
N ASP A 16 -8.67 6.47 22.39
CA ASP A 16 -7.95 7.48 21.61
C ASP A 16 -6.79 6.88 20.81
N TYR A 17 -6.07 5.91 21.39
CA TYR A 17 -5.06 5.13 20.69
C TYR A 17 -5.65 4.43 19.46
N CYS A 18 -6.72 3.65 19.63
CA CYS A 18 -7.36 2.91 18.54
C CYS A 18 -7.86 3.86 17.43
N GLN A 19 -8.48 4.97 17.80
CA GLN A 19 -8.92 5.99 16.83
C GLN A 19 -7.75 6.63 16.08
N THR A 20 -6.63 6.88 16.77
CA THR A 20 -5.41 7.38 16.16
C THR A 20 -4.84 6.38 15.14
N GLN A 21 -4.78 5.09 15.49
CA GLN A 21 -4.30 4.06 14.57
C GLN A 21 -5.20 3.94 13.33
N ALA A 22 -6.53 3.93 13.52
CA ALA A 22 -7.49 3.92 12.41
C ALA A 22 -7.31 5.13 11.48
N GLY A 23 -7.09 6.32 12.04
CA GLY A 23 -6.81 7.54 11.29
C GLY A 23 -5.51 7.48 10.48
N LEU A 24 -4.43 6.95 11.08
CA LEU A 24 -3.14 6.78 10.41
C LEU A 24 -3.24 5.81 9.21
N LEU A 25 -3.89 4.67 9.42
CA LEU A 25 -4.12 3.69 8.35
C LEU A 25 -4.97 4.28 7.22
N SER A 26 -6.02 5.03 7.56
CA SER A 26 -6.86 5.72 6.58
C SER A 26 -6.07 6.73 5.76
N GLY A 27 -5.21 7.54 6.39
CA GLY A 27 -4.33 8.47 5.67
C GLY A 27 -3.32 7.76 4.75
N ARG A 28 -2.84 6.58 5.15
CA ARG A 28 -1.96 5.76 4.30
C ARG A 28 -2.71 5.21 3.08
N VAL A 29 -3.98 4.81 3.24
CA VAL A 29 -4.85 4.41 2.14
C VAL A 29 -5.09 5.55 1.17
N GLU A 30 -5.35 6.76 1.66
CA GLU A 30 -5.51 7.95 0.82
C GLU A 30 -4.24 8.23 0.00
N THR A 31 -3.07 8.09 0.63
CA THR A 31 -1.77 8.23 -0.06
C THR A 31 -1.62 7.17 -1.15
N MET A 32 -1.86 5.90 -0.83
CA MET A 32 -1.76 4.80 -1.81
C MET A 32 -2.75 4.94 -2.96
N ARG A 33 -3.94 5.50 -2.71
CA ARG A 33 -4.94 5.77 -3.74
C ARG A 33 -4.43 6.80 -4.74
N ALA A 34 -3.89 7.92 -4.25
CA ALA A 34 -3.30 8.93 -5.12
C ALA A 34 -2.15 8.34 -5.96
N GLU A 35 -1.26 7.57 -5.34
CA GLU A 35 -0.17 6.89 -6.06
C GLU A 35 -0.69 5.89 -7.11
N ALA A 36 -1.79 5.18 -6.84
CA ALA A 36 -2.40 4.26 -7.79
C ALA A 36 -3.05 5.01 -8.98
N ASP A 37 -3.71 6.14 -8.71
CA ASP A 37 -4.32 6.99 -9.75
C ASP A 37 -3.25 7.61 -10.66
N ASP A 38 -2.11 8.03 -10.10
CA ASP A 38 -0.95 8.50 -10.87
C ASP A 38 -0.40 7.39 -11.78
N LEU A 39 -0.21 6.18 -11.24
CA LEU A 39 0.24 5.02 -12.02
C LEU A 39 -0.73 4.64 -13.15
N LEU A 40 -2.04 4.70 -12.90
CA LEU A 40 -3.06 4.44 -13.93
C LEU A 40 -2.98 5.49 -15.05
N SER A 41 -2.74 6.75 -14.70
CA SER A 41 -2.57 7.84 -15.68
C SER A 41 -1.31 7.65 -16.54
N GLU A 42 -0.21 7.17 -15.94
CA GLU A 42 1.00 6.80 -16.67
C GLU A 42 0.76 5.62 -17.62
N ILE A 43 0.10 4.56 -17.15
CA ILE A 43 -0.27 3.40 -17.97
C ILE A 43 -1.11 3.82 -19.17
N ASP A 44 -2.11 4.69 -18.99
CA ASP A 44 -2.96 5.16 -20.08
C ASP A 44 -2.14 5.93 -21.13
N THR A 45 -1.15 6.71 -20.70
CA THR A 45 -0.25 7.46 -21.58
C THR A 45 0.64 6.50 -22.39
N GLU A 46 1.27 5.54 -21.73
CA GLU A 46 2.14 4.54 -22.36
C GLU A 46 1.38 3.61 -23.30
N MET A 47 0.15 3.23 -22.94
CA MET A 47 -0.73 2.47 -23.81
C MET A 47 -1.16 3.25 -25.05
N ALA A 48 -1.34 4.56 -24.94
CA ALA A 48 -1.59 5.42 -26.11
C ALA A 48 -0.34 5.50 -27.00
N GLU A 49 0.85 5.56 -26.40
CA GLU A 49 2.12 5.53 -27.15
C GLU A 49 2.31 4.19 -27.88
N LEU A 50 2.09 3.05 -27.21
CA LEU A 50 2.14 1.72 -27.83
C LEU A 50 1.21 1.62 -29.04
N ARG A 51 -0.02 2.14 -28.92
CA ARG A 51 -0.98 2.17 -30.05
C ARG A 51 -0.48 3.07 -31.18
N GLY A 52 0.04 4.26 -30.87
CA GLY A 52 0.59 5.17 -31.87
C GLY A 52 1.78 4.60 -32.64
N GLN A 53 2.68 3.90 -31.95
CA GLN A 53 3.79 3.19 -32.58
C GLN A 53 3.30 2.05 -33.49
N LEU A 54 2.28 1.30 -33.07
CA LEU A 54 1.67 0.25 -33.88
C LEU A 54 0.98 0.80 -35.13
N GLU A 55 0.25 1.91 -35.01
CA GLU A 55 -0.40 2.59 -36.13
C GLU A 55 0.63 3.08 -37.15
N ALA A 56 1.68 3.78 -36.70
CA ALA A 56 2.77 4.25 -37.56
C ALA A 56 3.46 3.10 -38.32
N HIS A 57 3.58 1.94 -37.69
CA HIS A 57 4.09 0.73 -38.34
C HIS A 57 3.14 0.22 -39.44
N THR A 58 1.82 0.22 -39.20
CA THR A 58 0.85 -0.25 -40.20
C THR A 58 0.69 0.70 -41.40
N GLU A 59 0.76 2.01 -41.20
CA GLU A 59 0.67 3.01 -42.27
C GLU A 59 1.87 2.95 -43.24
N THR A 60 3.01 2.42 -42.81
CA THR A 60 4.20 2.25 -43.65
C THR A 60 4.06 1.09 -44.66
N VAL A 61 3.07 0.22 -44.50
CA VAL A 61 2.91 -1.03 -45.29
C VAL A 61 1.79 -0.95 -46.35
N GLU A 62 0.99 0.12 -46.39
CA GLU A 62 -0.05 0.27 -47.41
C GLU A 62 0.45 0.89 -48.73
N GLY A 63 0.87 0.03 -49.65
CA GLY A 63 0.93 0.34 -51.08
C GLY A 63 1.18 -0.90 -51.94
N PRO A 64 0.22 -1.40 -52.73
CA PRO A 64 0.48 -2.44 -53.71
C PRO A 64 1.14 -1.85 -54.98
N ASP A 65 2.24 -2.50 -55.38
CA ASP A 65 2.97 -2.47 -56.66
C ASP A 65 3.87 -1.28 -57.04
N SER A 66 5.20 -1.49 -56.93
CA SER A 66 6.17 -1.23 -58.02
C SER A 66 7.48 -2.01 -57.83
N PRO A 67 8.13 -2.51 -58.92
CA PRO A 67 9.29 -3.38 -58.82
C PRO A 67 10.63 -2.62 -58.67
N SER A 68 11.50 -3.22 -57.86
CA SER A 68 12.97 -3.12 -57.81
C SER A 68 13.66 -1.77 -57.55
N THR A 69 14.18 -1.64 -56.33
CA THR A 69 15.45 -0.97 -56.01
C THR A 69 16.31 -1.92 -55.15
N PRO A 70 17.64 -1.93 -55.28
CA PRO A 70 18.50 -2.80 -54.48
C PRO A 70 18.43 -2.38 -53.01
N ALA A 71 18.43 -3.36 -52.11
CA ALA A 71 18.37 -3.14 -50.66
C ALA A 71 19.58 -2.32 -50.18
N GLY A 72 19.38 -1.02 -49.99
CA GLY A 72 20.27 -0.18 -49.21
C GLY A 72 19.91 -0.33 -47.73
N PRO A 73 20.90 -0.45 -46.83
CA PRO A 73 20.62 -0.61 -45.40
C PRO A 73 20.37 0.76 -44.76
N ASP A 74 19.17 1.33 -44.91
CA ASP A 74 18.70 2.41 -44.02
C ASP A 74 17.25 2.82 -44.32
N SER A 75 16.28 2.03 -43.88
CA SER A 75 14.89 2.47 -43.80
C SER A 75 14.29 1.84 -42.56
N GLY A 76 14.66 2.44 -41.42
CA GLY A 76 14.06 2.31 -40.09
C GLY A 76 13.28 1.03 -39.85
N ASP A 77 13.98 -0.05 -39.48
CA ASP A 77 13.34 -1.16 -38.80
C ASP A 77 12.66 -0.58 -37.55
N PRO A 78 11.37 -0.89 -37.26
CA PRO A 78 10.76 -0.49 -36.00
C PRO A 78 11.69 -0.86 -34.86
N ASP A 79 11.82 0.05 -33.89
CA ASP A 79 12.57 -0.20 -32.67
C ASP A 79 11.78 -1.20 -31.81
N ILE A 80 11.81 -2.47 -32.20
CA ILE A 80 11.12 -3.58 -31.53
C ILE A 80 11.59 -3.68 -30.08
N ASP A 81 12.88 -3.39 -29.83
CA ASP A 81 13.44 -3.38 -28.48
C ASP A 81 12.79 -2.28 -27.62
N ALA A 82 12.57 -1.07 -28.17
CA ALA A 82 11.85 0.00 -27.49
C ALA A 82 10.37 -0.36 -27.25
N PHE A 83 9.72 -1.01 -28.22
CA PHE A 83 8.33 -1.46 -28.09
C PHE A 83 8.17 -2.51 -26.97
N GLU A 84 9.04 -3.52 -26.95
CA GLU A 84 9.04 -4.55 -25.90
C GLU A 84 9.37 -3.97 -24.52
N ALA A 85 10.25 -2.97 -24.45
CA ALA A 85 10.55 -2.27 -23.21
C ALA A 85 9.32 -1.52 -22.66
N LEU A 86 8.59 -0.82 -23.53
CA LEU A 86 7.38 -0.09 -23.16
C LEU A 86 6.24 -1.04 -22.74
N GLU A 87 6.06 -2.17 -23.45
CA GLU A 87 5.08 -3.19 -23.05
C GLU A 87 5.40 -3.78 -21.67
N ARG A 88 6.68 -4.00 -21.38
CA ARG A 88 7.13 -4.49 -20.07
C ARG A 88 6.89 -3.45 -18.97
N GLU A 89 7.18 -2.18 -19.22
CA GLU A 89 6.93 -1.10 -18.26
C GLU A 89 5.45 -0.99 -17.90
N VAL A 90 4.55 -1.02 -18.90
CA VAL A 90 3.10 -1.03 -18.67
C VAL A 90 2.67 -2.21 -17.79
N LYS A 91 3.16 -3.42 -18.06
CA LYS A 91 2.85 -4.62 -17.27
C LYS A 91 3.36 -4.51 -15.84
N GLU A 92 4.58 -4.00 -15.65
CA GLU A 92 5.17 -3.78 -14.32
C GLU A 92 4.32 -2.78 -13.51
N LYS A 93 3.88 -1.68 -14.12
CA LYS A 93 3.00 -0.69 -13.48
C LYS A 93 1.63 -1.25 -13.14
N GLN A 94 1.03 -2.06 -14.02
CA GLN A 94 -0.26 -2.73 -13.75
C GLN A 94 -0.17 -3.64 -12.53
N LEU A 95 0.88 -4.46 -12.44
CA LEU A 95 1.12 -5.33 -11.27
C LEU A 95 1.32 -4.50 -9.99
N LEU A 96 2.00 -3.36 -10.08
CA LEU A 96 2.17 -2.46 -8.94
C LEU A 96 0.84 -1.85 -8.47
N VAL A 97 -0.05 -1.47 -9.40
CA VAL A 97 -1.40 -0.98 -9.06
C VAL A 97 -2.20 -2.07 -8.35
N GLU A 98 -2.21 -3.30 -8.87
CA GLU A 98 -2.91 -4.43 -8.24
C GLU A 98 -2.39 -4.69 -6.82
N ALA A 99 -1.06 -4.74 -6.64
CA ALA A 99 -0.45 -4.92 -5.34
C ALA A 99 -0.83 -3.79 -4.35
N LYS A 100 -0.86 -2.53 -4.83
CA LYS A 100 -1.32 -1.39 -4.02
C LYS A 100 -2.78 -1.53 -3.64
N GLN A 101 -3.65 -1.98 -4.54
CA GLN A 101 -5.08 -2.20 -4.25
C GLN A 101 -5.28 -3.23 -3.15
N THR A 102 -4.64 -4.40 -3.25
CA THR A 102 -4.69 -5.41 -2.20
C THR A 102 -4.17 -4.85 -0.87
N ARG A 103 -3.07 -4.09 -0.89
CA ARG A 103 -2.56 -3.46 0.33
C ARG A 103 -3.54 -2.44 0.91
N MET A 104 -4.20 -1.63 0.09
CA MET A 104 -5.21 -0.68 0.55
C MET A 104 -6.40 -1.38 1.23
N GLU A 105 -6.84 -2.53 0.72
CA GLU A 105 -7.91 -3.31 1.34
C GLU A 105 -7.53 -3.78 2.73
N LEU A 106 -6.32 -4.32 2.90
CA LEU A 106 -5.81 -4.75 4.20
C LEU A 106 -5.70 -3.60 5.21
N PHE A 107 -5.21 -2.43 4.76
CA PHE A 107 -5.14 -1.24 5.61
C PHE A 107 -6.54 -0.75 6.03
N GLN A 108 -7.53 -0.81 5.13
CA GLN A 108 -8.92 -0.44 5.43
C GLN A 108 -9.56 -1.41 6.43
N GLU A 109 -9.34 -2.71 6.26
CA GLU A 109 -9.82 -3.74 7.19
C GLU A 109 -9.26 -3.52 8.59
N LEU A 110 -7.95 -3.30 8.70
CA LEU A 110 -7.33 -3.02 10.00
C LEU A 110 -7.83 -1.71 10.62
N ALA A 111 -8.02 -0.66 9.83
CA ALA A 111 -8.56 0.61 10.30
C ALA A 111 -10.00 0.48 10.82
N ALA A 112 -10.83 -0.30 10.13
CA ALA A 112 -12.17 -0.63 10.57
C ALA A 112 -12.12 -1.43 11.88
N GLY A 113 -11.25 -2.43 11.98
CA GLY A 113 -11.04 -3.21 13.20
C GLY A 113 -10.67 -2.35 14.41
N TYR A 114 -9.76 -1.39 14.26
CA TYR A 114 -9.45 -0.44 15.33
C TYR A 114 -10.63 0.46 15.69
N THR A 115 -11.43 0.89 14.70
CA THR A 115 -12.62 1.72 14.94
C THR A 115 -13.68 0.94 15.74
N ASP A 116 -13.91 -0.32 15.38
CA ASP A 116 -14.84 -1.22 16.07
C ASP A 116 -14.35 -1.53 17.49
N LEU A 117 -13.04 -1.80 17.65
CA LEU A 117 -12.42 -2.01 18.95
C LEU A 117 -12.56 -0.77 19.85
N ALA A 118 -12.34 0.44 19.32
CA ALA A 118 -12.51 1.67 20.07
C ALA A 118 -13.96 1.81 20.61
N ALA A 119 -14.96 1.49 19.77
CA ALA A 119 -16.36 1.52 20.17
C ALA A 119 -16.69 0.44 21.22
N GLU A 120 -16.08 -0.74 21.11
CA GLU A 120 -16.22 -1.81 22.09
C GLU A 120 -15.64 -1.40 23.45
N LEU A 121 -14.40 -0.90 23.47
CA LEU A 121 -13.73 -0.44 24.69
C LEU A 121 -14.57 0.63 25.39
N GLN A 122 -15.03 1.64 24.65
CA GLN A 122 -15.84 2.73 25.20
C GLN A 122 -17.18 2.28 25.79
N SER A 123 -17.78 1.20 25.27
CA SER A 123 -19.13 0.78 25.64
C SER A 123 -19.20 -0.35 26.66
N SER A 124 -18.12 -1.13 26.80
CA SER A 124 -18.17 -2.41 27.52
C SER A 124 -17.01 -2.69 28.46
N VAL A 125 -15.95 -1.86 28.44
CA VAL A 125 -14.76 -2.07 29.26
C VAL A 125 -14.57 -0.88 30.19
N ASP A 126 -14.64 -1.14 31.51
CA ASP A 126 -14.41 -0.11 32.54
C ASP A 126 -13.01 -0.21 33.18
N ASP A 127 -12.25 -1.26 32.82
CA ASP A 127 -10.96 -1.60 33.42
C ASP A 127 -9.81 -1.42 32.43
N ALA A 128 -8.76 -0.71 32.87
CA ALA A 128 -7.62 -0.36 32.04
C ALA A 128 -6.77 -1.57 31.62
N ASP A 129 -6.56 -2.54 32.53
CA ASP A 129 -5.78 -3.74 32.22
C ASP A 129 -6.51 -4.62 31.21
N ALA A 130 -7.83 -4.76 31.35
CA ALA A 130 -8.68 -5.44 30.37
C ALA A 130 -8.67 -4.74 28.99
N ALA A 131 -8.67 -3.40 28.96
CA ALA A 131 -8.56 -2.65 27.72
C ALA A 131 -7.20 -2.89 27.03
N LEU A 132 -6.10 -2.85 27.79
CA LEU A 132 -4.76 -3.15 27.29
C LEU A 132 -4.69 -4.55 26.70
N GLU A 133 -5.17 -5.58 27.42
CA GLU A 133 -5.16 -6.96 26.95
C GLU A 133 -5.93 -7.10 25.63
N ARG A 134 -7.07 -6.42 25.50
CA ARG A 134 -7.90 -6.47 24.31
C ARG A 134 -7.22 -5.83 23.10
N VAL A 135 -6.54 -4.69 23.29
CA VAL A 135 -5.76 -4.03 22.24
C VAL A 135 -4.59 -4.92 21.80
N VAL A 136 -3.80 -5.44 22.75
CA VAL A 136 -2.65 -6.30 22.44
C VAL A 136 -3.07 -7.56 21.70
N HIS A 137 -4.17 -8.18 22.14
CA HIS A 137 -4.70 -9.38 21.47
C HIS A 137 -5.18 -9.07 20.05
N PHE A 138 -5.94 -7.99 19.87
CA PHE A 138 -6.36 -7.53 18.56
C PHE A 138 -5.17 -7.30 17.61
N GLU A 139 -4.13 -6.61 18.09
CA GLU A 139 -2.94 -6.31 17.30
C GLU A 139 -2.14 -7.56 16.94
N ALA A 140 -2.03 -8.51 17.87
CA ALA A 140 -1.39 -9.80 17.61
C ALA A 140 -2.17 -10.63 16.57
N ASP A 141 -3.50 -10.66 16.67
CA ASP A 141 -4.37 -11.42 15.76
C ASP A 141 -4.34 -10.87 14.32
N HIS A 142 -4.11 -9.56 14.16
CA HIS A 142 -4.08 -8.89 12.86
C HIS A 142 -2.67 -8.61 12.34
N ASP A 143 -1.63 -9.04 13.05
CA ASP A 143 -0.23 -8.72 12.73
C ASP A 143 -0.02 -7.21 12.51
N ALA A 144 -0.60 -6.39 13.39
CA ALA A 144 -0.58 -4.93 13.28
C ALA A 144 0.82 -4.31 13.09
N PRO A 145 1.92 -4.81 13.72
CA PRO A 145 3.26 -4.27 13.50
C PRO A 145 3.68 -4.21 12.03
N ALA A 146 3.23 -5.15 11.19
CA ALA A 146 3.56 -5.17 9.76
C ALA A 146 3.01 -3.94 8.98
N TYR A 147 2.07 -3.20 9.57
CA TYR A 147 1.41 -2.05 8.97
C TYR A 147 1.96 -0.70 9.46
N PHE A 148 2.79 -0.70 10.51
CA PHE A 148 3.31 0.50 11.19
C PHE A 148 4.85 0.52 11.24
N GLU A 149 5.50 0.70 10.11
CA GLU A 149 6.98 0.65 10.00
C GLU A 149 7.71 1.73 10.83
N GLU A 150 7.09 2.88 11.05
CA GLU A 150 7.70 4.04 11.72
C GLU A 150 7.27 4.20 13.18
N ARG A 151 6.41 3.31 13.70
CA ARG A 151 5.79 3.47 15.01
C ARG A 151 5.66 2.13 15.71
N GLN A 152 6.06 2.11 16.98
CA GLN A 152 5.82 0.97 17.85
C GLN A 152 4.33 0.83 18.17
N THR A 153 3.82 -0.38 18.02
CA THR A 153 2.46 -0.80 18.42
C THR A 153 2.41 -1.22 19.90
N MET A 154 1.21 -1.42 20.45
CA MET A 154 1.07 -1.86 21.85
C MET A 154 1.54 -3.30 22.03
N VAL A 155 1.30 -4.18 21.07
CA VAL A 155 1.82 -5.56 21.09
C VAL A 155 3.36 -5.58 21.11
N GLU A 156 4.02 -4.70 20.34
CA GLU A 156 5.48 -4.56 20.39
C GLU A 156 5.94 -3.99 21.73
N ALA A 157 5.31 -2.91 22.21
CA ALA A 157 5.68 -2.29 23.49
C ALA A 157 5.55 -3.27 24.67
N VAL A 158 4.50 -4.08 24.71
CA VAL A 158 4.32 -5.11 25.74
C VAL A 158 5.35 -6.22 25.61
N THR A 159 5.66 -6.65 24.38
CA THR A 159 6.68 -7.68 24.13
C THR A 159 8.07 -7.22 24.54
N ASP A 160 8.44 -5.97 24.23
CA ASP A 160 9.73 -5.38 24.60
C ASP A 160 9.86 -5.13 26.10
N ALA A 161 8.74 -4.89 26.80
CA ALA A 161 8.71 -4.71 28.25
C ALA A 161 8.81 -6.03 29.03
N GLN A 162 8.55 -7.18 28.39
CA GLN A 162 8.84 -8.48 29.00
C GLN A 162 10.36 -8.62 29.08
N PRO A 163 10.97 -8.75 30.28
CA PRO A 163 12.40 -8.97 30.37
C PRO A 163 12.72 -10.24 29.59
N SER A 164 13.60 -10.13 28.60
CA SER A 164 14.19 -11.27 27.92
C SER A 164 14.71 -12.19 29.01
N ILE A 165 14.07 -13.35 29.17
CA ILE A 165 14.63 -14.45 29.95
C ILE A 165 15.76 -15.03 29.10
N ASP A 166 16.79 -14.23 28.86
CA ASP A 166 18.04 -14.65 28.25
C ASP A 166 18.89 -15.27 29.36
N GLY A 167 18.73 -16.59 29.46
CA GLY A 167 19.72 -17.60 29.80
C GLY A 167 20.90 -17.20 30.69
N GLU A 168 20.83 -17.68 31.93
CA GLU A 168 21.98 -18.03 32.77
C GLU A 168 22.83 -19.17 32.16
#